data_AF-A0AAW7ZHN0-F1
#
_entry.id   AF-A0AAW7ZHN0-F1
#
_cell.length_a   1.000
_cell.length_b   1.000
_cell.length_c   1.000
_cell.angle_alpha   90.00
_cell.angle_beta   90.00
_cell.angle_gamma   90.00
#
_symmetry.space_group_name_H-M   'P 1'
#
loop_
_entity.id
_entity.type
_entity.pdbx_description
1 polymer ?
#
loop_
_entity_poly.entity_id
_entity_poly.type
_entity_poly.pdbx_seq_one_letter_code
_entity_poly.pdbx_strand_id
1 'polypeptide(L)' 'MKYGLQSKAYLSAILDLADKSVVSFVVGHFNNNELVFRTFDIAHQTYPDAKPLFHSDRGFQYTSKRFKKKLDDAGMTQ' A
#
# COMPACT_ATOMS: atom_id res chain seq x y z
N MET A 1 -19.85 15.02 0.61
CA MET A 1 -18.78 14.12 0.12
C MET A 1 -17.56 14.30 0.99
N LYS A 2 -16.87 13.22 1.38
CA LYS A 2 -15.69 13.24 2.27
C LYS A 2 -14.51 14.06 1.71
N TYR A 3 -14.46 14.25 0.39
CA TYR A 3 -13.49 15.07 -0.33
C TYR A 3 -14.29 16.13 -1.10
N GLY A 4 -14.03 17.42 -0.86
CA GLY A 4 -14.78 18.53 -1.45
C GLY A 4 -14.38 18.84 -2.89
N LEU A 5 -15.18 19.66 -3.58
CA LEU A 5 -15.04 20.05 -5.00
C LEU A 5 -13.68 20.64 -5.40
N GLN A 6 -12.84 21.05 -4.45
CA GLN A 6 -11.50 21.62 -4.69
C GLN A 6 -10.37 20.90 -3.94
N SER A 7 -10.62 19.71 -3.38
CA SER A 7 -9.61 18.94 -2.64
C SER A 7 -9.13 17.74 -3.44
N LYS A 8 -7.81 17.49 -3.44
CA LYS A 8 -7.24 16.26 -4.01
C LYS A 8 -7.52 15.08 -3.09
N ALA A 9 -7.93 13.96 -3.69
CA ALA A 9 -7.93 12.66 -3.03
C ALA A 9 -6.70 11.88 -3.49
N TYR A 10 -6.08 11.17 -2.57
CA TYR A 10 -4.94 10.31 -2.84
C TYR A 10 -5.35 8.87 -2.60
N LEU A 11 -5.12 8.02 -3.60
CA LEU A 11 -5.40 6.60 -3.56
C LEU A 11 -4.08 5.84 -3.45
N SER A 12 -3.97 4.96 -2.47
CA SER A 12 -2.99 3.89 -2.44
C SER A 12 -3.74 2.57 -2.63
N ALA A 13 -3.29 1.76 -3.58
CA ALA A 13 -3.91 0.48 -3.90
C ALA A 13 -2.82 -0.57 -4.12
N ILE A 14 -3.10 -1.81 -3.73
CA ILE A 14 -2.30 -2.99 -4.04
C ILE A 14 -3.09 -3.82 -5.04
N LEU A 15 -2.47 -4.11 -6.18
CA LEU A 15 -3.06 -4.86 -7.28
C LEU A 15 -2.44 -6.27 -7.30
N ASP A 16 -3.27 -7.29 -7.42
CA ASP A 16 -2.80 -8.63 -7.77
C ASP A 16 -2.45 -8.66 -9.27
N LEU A 17 -1.22 -9.02 -9.60
CA LEU A 17 -0.77 -8.97 -10.99
C LEU A 17 -1.30 -10.12 -11.85
N ALA A 18 -1.70 -11.24 -11.25
CA ALA A 18 -2.19 -12.41 -11.97
C ALA A 18 -3.60 -12.16 -12.52
N ASP A 19 -4.54 -11.73 -11.68
CA ASP A 19 -5.95 -11.57 -12.05
C ASP A 19 -6.42 -10.12 -12.16
N LYS A 20 -5.55 -9.16 -11.83
CA LYS A 20 -5.83 -7.70 -11.83
C LYS A 20 -6.87 -7.26 -10.80
N SER A 21 -7.14 -8.07 -9.78
CA SER A 21 -7.99 -7.69 -8.67
C SER A 21 -7.30 -6.68 -7.74
N VAL A 22 -8.10 -5.83 -7.09
CA VAL A 22 -7.61 -4.93 -6.04
C VAL A 22 -7.59 -5.68 -4.73
N VAL A 23 -6.40 -5.99 -4.22
CA VAL A 23 -6.17 -6.71 -2.95
C VAL A 23 -6.52 -5.82 -1.76
N SER A 24 -6.15 -4.53 -1.84
CA SER A 24 -6.49 -3.55 -0.82
C SER A 24 -6.36 -2.13 -1.37
N PHE A 25 -7.06 -1.18 -0.75
CA PHE A 25 -6.90 0.23 -1.06
C PHE A 25 -7.26 1.13 0.13
N VAL A 26 -6.67 2.31 0.17
CA VAL A 26 -7.02 3.39 1.10
C VAL A 26 -7.05 4.72 0.36
N VAL A 27 -8.05 5.53 0.66
CA VAL A 27 -8.17 6.91 0.18
C VAL A 27 -7.87 7.89 1.30
N GLY A 28 -7.00 8.85 1.05
CA GLY A 28 -6.57 9.88 1.99
C GLY A 28 -6.59 11.29 1.40
N HIS A 29 -6.38 12.29 2.26
CA HIS A 29 -6.29 13.69 1.86
C HIS A 29 -4.87 14.12 1.45
N PHE A 30 -3.86 13.31 1.76
CA PHE A 30 -2.44 13.61 1.51
C PHE A 30 -1.71 12.39 0.97
N ASN A 31 -0.71 12.62 0.12
CA ASN A 31 0.24 11.58 -0.28
C ASN A 31 1.31 11.42 0.81
N ASN A 32 1.08 10.58 1.80
CA ASN A 32 1.99 10.37 2.92
C ASN A 32 2.29 8.87 3.15
N ASN A 33 3.28 8.59 3.98
CA ASN A 33 3.68 7.22 4.31
C ASN A 33 2.55 6.44 5.00
N GLU A 34 1.75 7.10 5.82
CA GLU A 34 0.65 6.45 6.54
C GLU A 34 -0.38 5.85 5.58
N LEU A 35 -0.70 6.55 4.49
CA LEU A 35 -1.59 6.05 3.46
C LEU A 35 -1.10 4.70 2.91
N VAL A 36 0.18 4.62 2.54
CA VAL A 36 0.82 3.40 2.03
C VAL A 36 0.87 2.29 3.08
N PHE A 37 1.25 2.63 4.32
CA PHE A 37 1.37 1.67 5.40
C PHE A 37 0.04 1.03 5.74
N ARG A 38 -1.04 1.82 5.77
CA ARG A 38 -2.39 1.31 6.03
C ARG A 38 -2.86 0.39 4.92
N THR A 39 -2.61 0.73 3.65
CA THR A 39 -2.95 -0.15 2.52
C THR A 39 -2.23 -1.50 2.65
N PHE A 40 -0.92 -1.47 2.92
CA PHE A 40 -0.14 -2.69 3.16
C PHE A 40 -0.66 -3.50 4.35
N ASP A 41 -0.92 -2.86 5.48
CA ASP A 41 -1.37 -3.52 6.70
C ASP A 41 -2.72 -4.23 6.49
N ILE A 42 -3.64 -3.61 5.74
CA ILE A 42 -4.92 -4.23 5.37
C ILE A 42 -4.70 -5.46 4.47
N ALA A 43 -3.87 -5.35 3.43
CA ALA A 43 -3.55 -6.49 2.56
C ALA A 43 -2.94 -7.65 3.36
N HIS A 44 -1.96 -7.36 4.20
CA HIS A 44 -1.26 -8.39 4.98
C HIS A 44 -2.17 -9.04 6.03
N GLN A 45 -3.04 -8.27 6.69
CA GLN A 45 -4.03 -8.84 7.62
C GLN A 45 -5.07 -9.72 6.91
N THR A 46 -5.44 -9.36 5.69
CA THR A 46 -6.42 -10.12 4.90
C THR A 46 -5.81 -11.42 4.34
N TYR A 47 -4.51 -11.39 4.00
CA TYR A 47 -3.77 -12.51 3.42
C TYR A 47 -2.44 -12.75 4.18
N PRO A 48 -2.49 -13.20 5.44
CA PRO A 48 -1.32 -13.25 6.33
C PRO A 48 -0.23 -14.22 5.86
N ASP A 49 -0.62 -15.29 5.17
CA ASP A 49 0.31 -16.31 4.66
C ASP A 49 0.92 -15.96 3.30
N ALA A 50 0.40 -14.93 2.62
CA ALA A 50 0.88 -14.52 1.32
C ALA A 50 2.23 -13.81 1.45
N LYS A 51 3.21 -14.25 0.65
CA LYS A 51 4.57 -13.68 0.61
C LYS A 51 4.99 -13.35 -0.83
N PRO A 52 4.25 -12.47 -1.53
CA PRO A 52 4.55 -12.14 -2.91
C PRO A 52 5.82 -11.30 -3.03
N LEU A 53 6.33 -11.22 -4.27
CA LEU A 53 7.21 -10.12 -4.66
C LEU A 53 6.40 -8.82 -4.68
N PHE A 54 6.76 -7.86 -3.82
CA PHE A 54 6.07 -6.59 -3.68
C PHE A 54 6.66 -5.54 -4.63
N HIS A 55 6.08 -5.41 -5.81
CA HIS A 55 6.50 -4.39 -6.78
C HIS A 55 5.92 -3.01 -6.41
N SER A 56 6.77 -1.98 -6.40
CA SER A 56 6.36 -0.57 -6.24
C SER A 56 7.15 0.32 -7.19
N ASP A 57 6.72 1.56 -7.36
CA ASP A 57 7.44 2.60 -8.11
C ASP A 57 8.76 3.05 -7.44
N ARG A 58 9.08 2.48 -6.27
CA ARG A 58 10.24 2.83 -5.42
C ARG A 58 10.34 4.33 -5.12
N GLY A 59 9.21 5.03 -5.05
CA GLY A 59 9.13 6.38 -4.53
C GLY A 59 9.54 6.47 -3.05
N PHE A 60 9.65 7.69 -2.53
CA PHE A 60 10.10 7.95 -1.15
C PHE A 60 9.33 7.13 -0.08
N GLN A 61 8.02 6.99 -0.25
CA GLN A 61 7.15 6.26 0.68
C GLN A 61 7.53 4.77 0.73
N TYR A 62 7.76 4.17 -0.43
CA TYR A 62 8.03 2.74 -0.61
C TYR A 62 9.50 2.35 -0.38
N THR A 63 10.41 3.33 -0.38
CA THR A 63 11.83 3.13 -0.03
C THR A 63 12.17 3.49 1.41
N SER A 64 11.18 3.96 2.19
CA SER A 64 11.38 4.31 3.59
C SER A 64 11.81 3.09 4.43
N LYS A 65 12.70 3.30 5.42
CA LYS A 65 13.16 2.24 6.34
C LYS A 65 12.00 1.51 7.03
N ARG A 66 10.92 2.23 7.33
CA ARG A 66 9.73 1.67 7.98
C ARG A 66 8.94 0.78 7.02
N PHE A 67 8.83 1.14 5.74
CA PHE A 67 8.21 0.26 4.74
C PHE A 67 9.04 -1.01 4.54
N LYS A 68 10.36 -0.85 4.41
CA LYS A 68 11.27 -1.98 4.26
C LYS A 68 11.15 -2.96 5.43
N LYS A 69 11.12 -2.46 6.68
CA LYS A 69 10.89 -3.30 7.86
C LYS A 69 9.56 -4.06 7.79
N LYS A 70 8.47 -3.43 7.34
CA LYS A 70 7.17 -4.11 7.17
C LYS A 70 7.24 -5.27 6.18
N LEU A 71 7.94 -5.09 5.06
CA LEU A 71 8.17 -6.16 4.09
C LEU A 71 9.01 -7.30 4.67
N ASP A 72 10.10 -6.95 5.36
CA ASP A 72 10.99 -7.93 5.98
C ASP A 72 10.25 -8.75 7.07
N ASP A 73 9.46 -8.08 7.92
CA ASP A 73 8.65 -8.72 8.96
C ASP A 73 7.57 -9.64 8.35
N ALA A 74 7.03 -9.30 7.18
CA ALA A 74 6.08 -10.12 6.42
C ALA A 74 6.75 -11.22 5.56
N GLY A 75 8.08 -11.28 5.52
CA GLY A 75 8.82 -12.22 4.68
C GLY A 75 8.68 -11.96 3.18
N MET A 76 8.46 -10.70 2.79
CA MET A 76 8.29 -10.27 1.40
C MET A 76 9.56 -9.58 0.89
N THR A 77 9.78 -9.66 -0.42
CA THR A 77 10.86 -8.94 -1.12
C THR A 77 10.27 -7.80 -1.96
N GLN A 78 11.07 -6.75 -2.19
CA GLN A 78 10.76 -5.64 -3.11
C GLN A 78 11.91 -5.48 -4.09
#